data_AF-A0A7S4E2E6-F1
#
_entry.id   AF-A0A7S4E2E6-F1
#
_cell.length_a   1.000
_cell.length_b   1.000
_cell.length_c   1.000
_cell.angle_alpha   90.00
_cell.angle_beta   90.00
_cell.angle_gamma   90.00
#
_symmetry.space_group_name_H-M   'P 1'
#
loop_
_entity.id
_entity.type
_entity.pdbx_description
1 polymer ?
#
loop_
_entity_poly.entity_id
_entity_poly.type
_entity_poly.pdbx_seq_one_letter_code
_entity_poly.pdbx_strand_id
1 'polypeptide(L)'
;MRHIHRALLVLQLTHALHLTTAPRRRRHTPCKGTKLTSDYVESLFDGFADTFEGVLVEQLEYCAPAKVAEAAINATALRGTKYASALDAGCGTGLAGLELRDAVQGALDGVDLSSKM
;
A
#
# COMPACT_ATOMS: atom_id res chain seq x y z
N MET A 1 -16.83 29.30 -22.39
CA MET A 1 -16.02 28.09 -22.08
C MET A 1 -14.72 28.35 -21.28
N ARG A 2 -14.06 29.51 -21.39
CA ARG A 2 -12.80 29.80 -20.66
C ARG A 2 -12.95 29.95 -19.13
N HIS A 3 -14.14 30.30 -18.64
CA HIS A 3 -14.40 30.48 -17.21
C HIS A 3 -14.57 29.15 -16.45
N ILE A 4 -15.09 28.11 -17.10
CA ILE A 4 -15.27 26.78 -16.51
C ILE A 4 -13.90 26.08 -16.32
N HIS A 5 -12.99 26.22 -17.29
CA HIS A 5 -11.63 25.69 -17.15
C HIS A 5 -10.82 26.35 -16.02
N ARG A 6 -10.99 27.66 -15.81
CA ARG A 6 -10.35 28.36 -14.69
C ARG A 6 -10.87 27.89 -13.33
N ALA A 7 -12.17 27.63 -13.21
CA ALA A 7 -12.78 27.12 -11.98
C ALA A 7 -12.31 25.69 -11.66
N LEU A 8 -12.20 24.81 -12.66
CA LEU A 8 -11.66 23.45 -12.48
C LEU A 8 -10.18 23.45 -12.06
N LEU A 9 -9.37 24.34 -12.64
CA LEU A 9 -7.95 24.45 -12.31
C LEU A 9 -7.74 24.91 -10.86
N VAL A 10 -8.56 25.86 -10.39
CA VAL A 10 -8.53 26.35 -9.00
C VAL A 10 -8.98 25.28 -8.00
N LEU A 11 -9.94 24.43 -8.36
CA LEU A 11 -10.42 23.32 -7.51
C LEU A 11 -9.41 22.15 -7.43
N GLN A 12 -8.62 21.92 -8.48
CA GLN A 12 -7.56 20.89 -8.50
C GLN A 12 -6.35 21.33 -7.65
N LEU A 13 -6.00 22.62 -7.67
CA LEU A 13 -4.91 23.19 -6.88
C LEU A 13 -5.22 23.24 -5.37
N THR A 14 -6.48 23.46 -4.99
CA THR A 14 -6.87 23.46 -3.56
C THR A 14 -6.84 22.08 -2.92
N HIS A 15 -7.13 21.00 -3.66
CA HIS A 15 -6.99 19.63 -3.14
C HIS A 15 -5.51 19.20 -3.00
N ALA A 16 -4.62 19.70 -3.85
CA ALA A 16 -3.19 19.38 -3.78
C ALA A 16 -2.49 19.99 -2.55
N LEU A 17 -2.92 21.17 -2.08
CA LEU A 17 -2.29 21.81 -0.91
C LEU A 17 -2.71 21.18 0.42
N HIS A 18 -3.89 20.57 0.53
CA HIS A 18 -4.40 20.05 1.81
C HIS A 18 -3.78 18.71 2.25
N LEU A 19 -3.04 18.03 1.38
CA LEU A 19 -2.42 16.73 1.67
C LEU A 19 -0.98 16.84 2.23
N THR A 20 -0.41 18.04 2.32
CA THR A 20 1.02 18.21 2.66
C THR A 20 1.30 18.50 4.14
N THR A 21 0.27 18.73 4.96
CA THR A 21 0.44 19.00 6.40
C THR A 21 0.07 17.79 7.25
N ALA A 22 0.67 16.64 6.97
CA ALA A 22 0.69 15.55 7.94
C ALA A 22 1.63 15.97 9.10
N PRO A 23 1.16 16.02 10.37
CA PRO A 23 2.01 16.39 11.48
C PRO A 23 3.17 15.40 11.61
N ARG A 24 4.39 15.95 11.73
CA ARG A 24 5.63 15.19 11.92
C ARG A 24 5.43 14.24 13.11
N ARG A 25 5.41 12.93 12.84
CA ARG A 25 5.23 11.87 13.84
C ARG A 25 6.19 12.14 15.01
N ARG A 26 5.65 12.29 16.23
CA ARG A 26 6.47 12.33 17.45
C ARG A 26 7.37 11.09 17.42
N ARG A 27 8.69 11.28 17.48
CA ARG A 27 9.61 10.15 17.70
C ARG A 27 9.21 9.53 19.04
N HIS A 28 8.82 8.28 19.00
CA HIS A 28 8.57 7.50 20.20
C HIS A 28 9.92 7.32 20.89
N THR A 29 10.06 7.86 22.11
CA THR A 29 11.24 7.58 22.94
C THR A 29 11.23 6.08 23.25
N PRO A 30 12.28 5.30 22.91
CA PRO A 30 12.26 3.88 23.19
C PRO A 30 12.22 3.66 24.71
N CYS A 31 11.16 3.05 25.21
CA CYS A 31 11.17 2.47 26.54
C CYS A 31 12.28 1.41 26.58
N LYS A 32 13.14 1.41 27.61
CA LYS A 32 14.22 0.42 27.77
C LYS A 32 13.61 -0.97 28.02
N GLY A 33 13.26 -1.68 26.96
CA GLY A 33 12.96 -3.10 26.96
C GLY A 33 14.14 -3.89 26.38
N THR A 34 14.30 -5.14 26.79
CA THR A 34 15.26 -6.07 26.19
C THR A 34 14.89 -6.26 24.72
N LYS A 35 15.80 -5.95 23.79
CA LYS A 35 15.60 -6.27 22.37
C LYS A 35 15.60 -7.78 22.18
N LEU A 36 14.62 -8.29 21.46
CA LEU A 36 14.61 -9.68 20.98
C LEU A 36 15.71 -9.87 19.93
N THR A 37 16.24 -11.09 19.81
CA THR A 37 17.20 -11.45 18.75
C THR A 37 16.47 -11.54 17.40
N SER A 38 17.20 -11.28 16.31
CA SER A 38 16.63 -11.38 14.96
C SER A 38 16.10 -12.79 14.69
N ASP A 39 16.86 -13.83 15.04
CA ASP A 39 16.49 -15.23 14.83
C ASP A 39 15.21 -15.63 15.57
N TYR A 40 15.00 -15.10 16.78
CA TYR A 40 13.77 -15.35 17.54
C TYR A 40 12.57 -14.69 16.87
N VAL A 41 12.74 -13.45 16.39
CA VAL A 41 11.68 -12.74 15.67
C VAL A 41 11.36 -13.47 14.36
N GLU A 42 12.37 -13.81 13.55
CA GLU A 42 12.18 -14.53 12.28
C GLU A 42 11.47 -15.87 12.50
N SER A 43 11.95 -16.71 13.44
CA SER A 43 11.33 -17.99 13.74
C SER A 43 9.88 -17.87 14.22
N LEU A 44 9.57 -16.83 15.00
CA LEU A 44 8.22 -16.58 15.50
C LEU A 44 7.26 -16.20 14.36
N PHE A 45 7.70 -15.31 13.46
CA PHE A 45 6.88 -14.90 12.31
C PHE A 45 6.75 -16.03 11.29
N ASP A 46 7.84 -16.75 11.00
CA ASP A 46 7.86 -17.91 10.11
C ASP A 46 6.91 -19.01 10.57
N GLY A 47 6.85 -19.26 11.89
CA GLY A 47 5.94 -20.27 12.45
C GLY A 47 4.46 -19.96 12.25
N PHE A 48 4.11 -18.70 11.95
CA PHE A 48 2.74 -18.27 11.70
C PHE A 48 2.44 -18.03 10.21
N ALA A 49 3.46 -17.79 9.39
CA ALA A 49 3.33 -17.37 8.00
C ALA A 49 2.42 -18.28 7.17
N ASP A 50 2.54 -19.60 7.30
CA ASP A 50 1.77 -20.60 6.51
C ASP A 50 0.25 -20.49 6.70
N THR A 51 -0.20 -19.96 7.85
CA THR A 51 -1.64 -19.83 8.16
C THR A 51 -2.12 -18.38 8.14
N PHE A 52 -1.19 -17.42 8.03
CA PHE A 52 -1.48 -16.01 8.16
C PHE A 52 -2.48 -15.53 7.11
N GLU A 53 -2.28 -15.89 5.83
CA GLU A 53 -3.18 -15.48 4.75
C GLU A 53 -4.60 -16.01 4.97
N GLY A 54 -4.75 -17.29 5.34
CA GLY A 54 -6.07 -17.89 5.60
C GLY A 54 -6.80 -17.19 6.74
N VAL A 55 -6.10 -16.88 7.85
CA VAL A 55 -6.68 -16.07 8.94
C VAL A 55 -7.10 -14.69 8.43
N LEU A 56 -6.25 -14.05 7.64
CA LEU A 56 -6.45 -12.69 7.16
C LEU A 56 -7.65 -12.60 6.19
N VAL A 57 -7.74 -13.50 5.22
CA VAL A 57 -8.78 -13.47 4.18
C VAL A 57 -10.08 -14.11 4.69
N GLU A 58 -10.01 -15.30 5.28
CA GLU A 58 -11.21 -16.10 5.58
C GLU A 58 -11.84 -15.75 6.93
N GLN A 59 -11.04 -15.36 7.94
CA GLN A 59 -11.56 -15.08 9.28
C GLN A 59 -11.73 -13.59 9.56
N LEU A 60 -10.83 -12.76 9.02
CA LEU A 60 -10.82 -11.32 9.25
C LEU A 60 -11.37 -10.50 8.08
N GLU A 61 -11.79 -11.16 6.99
CA GLU A 61 -12.38 -10.53 5.81
C GLU A 61 -11.52 -9.36 5.28
N TYR A 62 -10.20 -9.57 5.24
CA TYR A 62 -9.26 -8.54 4.88
C TYR A 62 -9.46 -8.05 3.44
N CYS A 63 -9.93 -6.81 3.31
CA CYS A 63 -10.32 -6.22 2.04
C CYS A 63 -9.42 -5.06 1.57
N ALA A 64 -8.31 -4.79 2.28
CA ALA A 64 -7.47 -3.65 1.93
C ALA A 64 -6.86 -3.73 0.51
N PRO A 65 -6.33 -4.89 0.05
CA PRO A 65 -5.86 -5.06 -1.32
C PRO A 65 -6.88 -4.64 -2.38
N ALA A 66 -8.10 -5.19 -2.29
CA ALA A 66 -9.19 -4.90 -3.21
C ALA A 66 -9.57 -3.39 -3.19
N LYS A 67 -9.67 -2.78 -2.01
CA LYS A 67 -10.01 -1.35 -1.88
C LYS A 67 -8.93 -0.42 -2.45
N VAL A 68 -7.66 -0.77 -2.24
CA VAL A 68 -6.54 -0.01 -2.79
C VAL A 68 -6.50 -0.15 -4.31
N ALA A 69 -6.73 -1.36 -4.84
CA ALA A 69 -6.83 -1.61 -6.26
C ALA A 69 -8.00 -0.86 -6.91
N GLU A 70 -9.18 -0.87 -6.32
CA GLU A 70 -10.34 -0.11 -6.79
C GLU A 70 -10.01 1.39 -6.90
N ALA A 71 -9.40 1.98 -5.86
CA ALA A 71 -8.99 3.37 -5.89
C ALA A 71 -7.94 3.65 -6.98
N ALA A 72 -6.97 2.74 -7.17
CA ALA A 72 -5.94 2.85 -8.18
C ALA A 72 -6.54 2.76 -9.61
N ILE A 73 -7.44 1.81 -9.86
CA ILE A 73 -8.15 1.64 -11.12
C ILE A 73 -8.96 2.89 -11.43
N ASN A 74 -9.76 3.38 -10.48
CA ASN A 74 -10.54 4.61 -10.64
C ASN A 74 -9.66 5.82 -10.98
N ALA A 75 -8.51 5.96 -10.31
CA ALA A 75 -7.56 7.04 -10.60
C ALA A 75 -6.99 6.93 -12.02
N THR A 76 -6.64 5.73 -12.49
CA THR A 76 -6.11 5.52 -13.85
C THR A 76 -7.17 5.73 -14.93
N ALA A 77 -8.41 5.33 -14.67
CA ALA A 77 -9.54 5.58 -15.57
C ALA A 77 -9.79 7.07 -15.77
N LEU A 78 -9.78 7.85 -14.68
CA LEU A 78 -9.91 9.31 -14.73
C LEU A 78 -8.75 9.99 -15.46
N ARG A 79 -7.54 9.44 -15.35
CA ARG A 79 -6.34 9.93 -16.07
C ARG A 79 -6.27 9.46 -17.52
N GLY A 80 -7.05 8.45 -17.90
CA GLY A 80 -6.98 7.78 -19.21
C GLY A 80 -5.68 6.98 -19.45
N THR A 81 -4.88 6.74 -18.41
CA THR A 81 -3.59 6.03 -18.50
C THR A 81 -3.32 5.23 -17.22
N LYS A 82 -2.81 4.00 -17.40
CA LYS A 82 -2.37 3.11 -16.30
C LYS A 82 -1.03 3.57 -15.74
N TYR A 83 -0.69 3.14 -14.53
CA TYR A 83 0.64 3.37 -13.95
C TYR A 83 1.73 2.65 -14.74
N ALA A 84 2.87 3.30 -14.97
CA ALA A 84 3.97 2.68 -15.69
C ALA A 84 4.61 1.51 -14.92
N SER A 85 4.64 1.59 -13.60
CA SER A 85 5.11 0.52 -12.71
C SER A 85 4.51 0.64 -11.31
N ALA A 86 4.63 -0.43 -10.51
CA ALA A 86 4.29 -0.47 -9.10
C ALA A 86 5.29 -1.33 -8.31
N LEU A 87 5.43 -1.03 -7.02
CA LEU A 87 6.20 -1.82 -6.04
C LEU A 87 5.27 -2.18 -4.88
N ASP A 88 5.12 -3.49 -4.62
CA ASP A 88 4.46 -4.03 -3.44
C ASP A 88 5.51 -4.28 -2.35
N ALA A 89 5.56 -3.41 -1.35
CA ALA A 89 6.57 -3.44 -0.30
C ALA A 89 6.05 -4.15 0.95
N GLY A 90 6.62 -5.32 1.24
CA GLY A 90 6.02 -6.31 2.12
C GLY A 90 4.98 -7.13 1.37
N CYS A 91 5.33 -7.62 0.18
CA CYS A 91 4.38 -8.27 -0.72
C CYS A 91 3.80 -9.56 -0.13
N GLY A 92 4.49 -10.19 0.82
CA GLY A 92 4.09 -11.48 1.38
C GLY A 92 3.74 -12.45 0.25
N THR A 93 2.56 -13.05 0.33
CA THR A 93 2.02 -14.01 -0.65
C THR A 93 1.60 -13.38 -1.99
N GLY A 94 1.65 -12.06 -2.12
CA GLY A 94 1.35 -11.33 -3.37
C GLY A 94 -0.10 -10.90 -3.53
N LEU A 95 -0.92 -10.95 -2.46
CA LEU A 95 -2.34 -10.62 -2.49
C LEU A 95 -2.62 -9.22 -3.07
N ALA A 96 -1.83 -8.21 -2.69
CA ALA A 96 -2.01 -6.84 -3.19
C ALA A 96 -1.52 -6.67 -4.64
N GLY A 97 -0.39 -7.27 -4.99
CA GLY A 97 0.12 -7.26 -6.36
C GLY A 97 -0.86 -7.82 -7.39
N LEU A 98 -1.58 -8.89 -7.03
CA LEU A 98 -2.61 -9.48 -7.90
C LEU A 98 -3.75 -8.51 -8.19
N GLU A 99 -4.31 -7.90 -7.15
CA GLU A 99 -5.41 -6.93 -7.25
C GLU A 99 -5.00 -5.66 -8.03
N LEU A 100 -3.74 -5.21 -7.86
CA LEU A 100 -3.22 -4.01 -8.51
C LEU A 100 -2.92 -4.18 -10.01
N ARG A 101 -2.93 -5.40 -10.54
CA ARG A 101 -2.44 -5.70 -11.89
C ARG A 101 -3.13 -4.86 -12.96
N ASP A 102 -4.43 -4.63 -12.83
CA ASP A 102 -5.21 -3.89 -13.82
C ASP A 102 -4.95 -2.39 -13.82
N ALA A 103 -4.45 -1.82 -12.72
CA ALA A 103 -4.08 -0.42 -12.65
C ALA A 103 -2.69 -0.14 -13.25
N VAL A 104 -1.87 -1.16 -13.52
CA VAL A 104 -0.46 -1.02 -13.88
C VAL A 104 -0.20 -1.59 -15.28
N GLN A 105 0.43 -0.82 -16.16
CA GLN A 105 0.79 -1.24 -17.51
C GLN A 105 2.12 -2.01 -17.57
N GLY A 106 3.12 -1.57 -16.82
CA GLY A 106 4.47 -2.14 -16.86
C GLY A 106 4.79 -3.00 -15.64
N ALA A 107 6.02 -2.88 -15.14
CA ALA A 107 6.54 -3.71 -14.05
C ALA A 107 5.68 -3.60 -12.79
N LEU A 108 5.41 -4.74 -12.16
CA LEU A 108 4.84 -4.81 -10.82
C LEU A 108 5.76 -5.74 -10.04
N ASP A 109 6.59 -5.15 -9.19
CA ASP A 109 7.60 -5.88 -8.45
C ASP A 109 7.14 -6.02 -7.00
N GLY A 110 7.42 -7.18 -6.40
CA GLY A 110 7.21 -7.44 -4.98
C GLY A 110 8.56 -7.51 -4.26
N VAL A 111 8.61 -7.00 -3.04
CA VAL A 111 9.74 -7.20 -2.14
C VAL A 111 9.24 -7.54 -0.75
N ASP A 112 9.83 -8.57 -0.14
CA ASP A 112 9.59 -8.91 1.26
C ASP A 112 10.91 -8.93 2.05
N LEU A 113 10.82 -8.76 3.36
CA LEU A 113 11.97 -8.88 4.26
C LEU A 113 12.23 -10.32 4.69
N SER A 114 11.20 -11.17 4.65
CA SER A 114 11.32 -12.59 4.92
C SER A 114 12.12 -13.26 3.82
N SER A 115 13.07 -14.10 4.22
CA SER A 115 13.90 -14.89 3.31
C SER A 115 13.11 -15.98 2.57
N LYS A 116 11.90 -16.30 3.03
CA LYS A 116 11.03 -17.36 2.48
C LYS A 116 10.06 -16.88 1.41
N MET A 117 10.03 -15.57 1.13
CA MET A 117 9.09 -14.95 0.19
C MET A 117 9.81 -14.34 -1.01
#